data_AF-D0LX81-F1
#
_entry.id   AF-D0LX81-F1
#
_cell.length_a   1.000
_cell.length_b   1.000
_cell.length_c   1.000
_cell.angle_alpha   90.00
_cell.angle_beta   90.00
_cell.angle_gamma   90.00
#
_symmetry.space_group_name_H-M   'P 1'
#
loop_
_entity.id
_entity.type
_entity.pdbx_description
1 polymer ?
#
loop_
_entity_poly.entity_id
_entity_poly.type
_entity_poly.pdbx_seq_one_letter_code
_entity_poly.pdbx_strand_id
1 'polypeptide(L)'
;MSAIVARRYYKRGRDALGRDDLEGALEALRSALELAPHSSSARISYAVCLARRGDTPRAAQTLRAGLGTRASAVSRAALWVTLGDILTASGDFLGAEDAFRQAASQSGFEARVASGLARVYGKLGRYPEAFAQLAIAGRALAEAERPTDHDTESAPRR
;
A
#
# COMPACT_ATOMS: atom_id res chain seq x y z
N MET A 1 -4.21 -27.38 2.06
CA MET A 1 -2.76 -27.37 2.42
C MET A 1 -2.00 -26.19 1.80
N SER A 2 -2.21 -25.81 0.54
CA SER A 2 -1.47 -24.71 -0.14
C SER A 2 -1.47 -23.36 0.62
N ALA A 3 -2.59 -22.92 1.20
CA ALA A 3 -2.69 -21.60 1.85
C ALA A 3 -1.82 -21.44 3.12
N ILE A 4 -1.63 -22.50 3.91
CA ILE A 4 -0.78 -22.46 5.11
C ILE A 4 0.69 -22.33 4.69
N VAL A 5 1.09 -23.08 3.67
CA VAL A 5 2.44 -23.05 3.10
C VAL A 5 2.71 -21.68 2.46
N ALA A 6 1.77 -21.14 1.69
CA ALA A 6 1.84 -19.79 1.12
C ALA A 6 2.02 -18.73 2.21
N ARG A 7 1.28 -18.83 3.32
CA ARG A 7 1.41 -17.91 4.46
C ARG A 7 2.79 -18.01 5.12
N ARG A 8 3.36 -19.21 5.24
CA ARG A 8 4.71 -19.42 5.77
C ARG A 8 5.77 -18.76 4.88
N TYR A 9 5.68 -18.96 3.57
CA TYR A 9 6.56 -18.31 2.60
C TYR A 9 6.41 -16.78 2.62
N TYR A 10 5.18 -16.28 2.70
CA TYR A 10 4.93 -14.84 2.86
C TYR A 10 5.60 -14.26 4.11
N LYS A 11 5.45 -14.92 5.27
CA LYS A 11 6.11 -14.51 6.51
C LYS A 11 7.63 -14.51 6.36
N ARG A 12 8.22 -15.58 5.84
CA ARG A 12 9.66 -15.65 5.57
C ARG A 12 10.14 -14.51 4.68
N GLY A 13 9.40 -14.21 3.60
CA GLY A 13 9.73 -13.12 2.70
C GLY A 13 9.65 -11.74 3.35
N ARG A 14 8.66 -11.53 4.22
CA ARG A 14 8.54 -10.32 5.04
C ARG A 14 9.70 -10.17 6.03
N ASP A 15 10.11 -11.26 6.66
CA ASP A 15 11.23 -11.26 7.61
C ASP A 15 12.55 -10.98 6.89
N ALA A 16 12.77 -11.59 5.72
CA ALA A 16 13.93 -11.32 4.88
C ALA A 16 13.99 -9.85 4.41
N LEU A 17 12.85 -9.28 3.99
CA LEU A 17 12.73 -7.84 3.70
C LEU A 17 13.14 -6.95 4.88
N GLY A 18 12.78 -7.35 6.11
CA GLY A 18 13.15 -6.63 7.33
C GLY A 18 14.65 -6.67 7.62
N ARG A 19 15.35 -7.71 7.15
CA ARG A 19 16.81 -7.88 7.28
C ARG A 19 17.61 -7.34 6.09
N ASP A 20 16.94 -6.69 5.14
CA ASP A 20 17.53 -6.24 3.86
C ASP A 20 18.08 -7.37 2.97
N ASP A 21 17.69 -8.63 3.26
CA ASP A 21 17.95 -9.78 2.39
C ASP A 21 16.93 -9.77 1.23
N LEU A 22 17.22 -8.95 0.21
CA LEU A 22 16.34 -8.75 -0.93
C LEU A 22 16.22 -10.00 -1.80
N GLU A 23 17.26 -10.82 -1.91
CA GLU A 23 17.23 -12.06 -2.70
C GLU A 23 16.37 -13.13 -2.04
N GLY A 24 16.62 -13.41 -0.75
CA GLY A 24 15.81 -14.36 0.03
C GLY A 24 14.36 -13.91 0.15
N ALA A 25 14.11 -12.59 0.20
CA ALA A 25 12.77 -12.03 0.14
C ALA A 25 12.07 -12.30 -1.19
N LEU A 26 12.74 -12.04 -2.32
CA LEU A 26 12.16 -12.28 -3.64
C LEU A 26 11.82 -13.76 -3.84
N GLU A 27 12.71 -14.67 -3.45
CA GLU A 27 12.47 -16.11 -3.58
C GLU A 27 11.26 -16.55 -2.75
N ALA A 28 11.23 -16.20 -1.46
CA ALA A 28 10.14 -16.58 -0.57
C ALA A 28 8.80 -15.96 -0.99
N LEU A 29 8.79 -14.69 -1.42
CA LEU A 29 7.58 -14.02 -1.89
C LEU A 29 7.10 -14.56 -3.25
N ARG A 30 8.01 -14.98 -4.13
CA ARG A 30 7.67 -15.66 -5.39
C ARG A 30 6.95 -16.98 -5.10
N SER A 31 7.51 -17.82 -4.23
CA SER A 31 6.85 -19.07 -3.83
C SER A 31 5.50 -18.83 -3.15
N ALA A 32 5.36 -17.75 -2.37
CA ALA A 32 4.08 -17.38 -1.79
C ALA A 32 3.04 -17.01 -2.87
N LEU A 33 3.45 -16.33 -3.95
CA LEU A 33 2.59 -15.95 -5.06
C LEU A 33 2.25 -17.12 -5.99
N GLU A 34 3.17 -18.07 -6.20
CA GLU A 34 2.89 -19.31 -6.93
C GLU A 34 1.80 -20.13 -6.24
N LEU A 35 1.87 -20.22 -4.90
CA LEU A 35 0.89 -20.97 -4.10
C LEU A 35 -0.42 -20.21 -3.86
N ALA A 36 -0.38 -18.87 -3.85
CA ALA A 36 -1.53 -18.00 -3.68
C ALA A 36 -1.51 -16.80 -4.64
N PRO A 37 -1.85 -17.00 -5.94
CA PRO A 37 -1.76 -15.96 -6.97
C PRO A 37 -2.62 -14.73 -6.71
N HIS A 38 -3.70 -14.87 -5.93
CA HIS A 38 -4.62 -13.78 -5.60
C HIS A 38 -4.21 -13.00 -4.33
N SER A 39 -3.10 -13.36 -3.69
CA SER A 39 -2.62 -12.69 -2.48
C SER A 39 -2.09 -11.29 -2.80
N SER A 40 -2.91 -10.28 -2.53
CA SER A 40 -2.52 -8.86 -2.68
C SER A 40 -1.36 -8.50 -1.74
N SER A 41 -1.35 -9.01 -0.51
CA SER A 41 -0.28 -8.74 0.47
C SER A 41 1.08 -9.29 0.03
N ALA A 42 1.11 -10.52 -0.50
CA ALA A 42 2.35 -11.12 -1.02
C ALA A 42 2.84 -10.35 -2.25
N ARG A 43 1.91 -9.94 -3.12
CA ARG A 43 2.22 -9.16 -4.33
C ARG A 43 2.79 -7.78 -4.01
N ILE A 44 2.19 -7.07 -3.06
CA ILE A 44 2.69 -5.79 -2.54
C ILE A 44 4.10 -5.95 -2.01
N SER A 45 4.33 -6.96 -1.16
CA SER A 45 5.67 -7.18 -0.58
C SER A 45 6.70 -7.53 -1.66
N TYR A 46 6.31 -8.32 -2.66
CA TYR A 46 7.19 -8.69 -3.78
C TYR A 46 7.56 -7.45 -4.62
N ALA A 47 6.58 -6.60 -4.92
CA ALA A 47 6.81 -5.34 -5.64
C ALA A 47 7.70 -4.36 -4.85
N VAL A 48 7.48 -4.23 -3.54
CA VAL A 48 8.35 -3.40 -2.67
C VAL A 48 9.79 -3.94 -2.67
N CYS A 49 9.97 -5.26 -2.65
CA CYS A 49 11.29 -5.88 -2.75
C CYS A 49 11.98 -5.53 -4.09
N LEU A 50 11.26 -5.67 -5.21
CA LEU A 50 11.76 -5.32 -6.54
C LEU A 50 12.17 -3.84 -6.62
N ALA A 51 11.34 -2.94 -6.10
CA ALA A 51 11.64 -1.50 -6.07
C ALA A 51 12.89 -1.18 -5.24
N ARG A 52 13.08 -1.84 -4.08
CA ARG A 52 14.29 -1.69 -3.27
C ARG A 52 15.56 -2.18 -3.97
N ARG A 53 15.45 -3.17 -4.86
CA ARG A 53 16.56 -3.57 -5.75
C ARG A 53 16.77 -2.66 -6.95
N GLY A 54 15.96 -1.61 -7.11
CA GLY A 54 16.01 -0.70 -8.26
C GLY A 54 15.22 -1.15 -9.49
N ASP A 55 14.52 -2.30 -9.43
CA ASP A 55 13.68 -2.79 -10.53
C ASP A 55 12.25 -2.24 -10.41
N THR A 56 12.13 -0.91 -10.47
CA THR A 56 10.85 -0.20 -10.44
C THR A 56 9.90 -0.62 -11.57
N PRO A 57 10.34 -0.81 -12.83
CA PRO A 57 9.44 -1.21 -13.91
C PRO A 57 8.75 -2.55 -13.62
N ARG A 58 9.49 -3.55 -13.14
CA ARG A 58 8.92 -4.85 -12.78
C ARG A 58 8.06 -4.78 -11.53
N ALA A 59 8.40 -3.93 -10.57
CA ALA A 59 7.58 -3.68 -9.39
C ALA A 59 6.20 -3.11 -9.79
N ALA A 60 6.18 -2.10 -10.66
CA ALA A 60 4.95 -1.50 -11.16
C ALA A 60 4.11 -2.52 -11.96
N GLN A 61 4.74 -3.31 -12.84
CA GLN A 61 4.07 -4.37 -13.59
C GLN A 61 3.43 -5.41 -12.65
N THR A 62 4.16 -5.82 -11.61
CA THR A 62 3.69 -6.77 -10.60
C THR A 62 2.41 -6.26 -9.92
N LEU A 63 2.38 -4.99 -9.52
CA LEU A 63 1.20 -4.39 -8.87
C LEU A 63 0.03 -4.27 -9.84
N ARG A 64 0.28 -3.81 -11.07
CA ARG A 64 -0.74 -3.72 -12.13
C ARG A 64 -1.38 -5.07 -12.44
N ALA A 65 -0.60 -6.15 -12.49
CA ALA A 65 -1.13 -7.51 -12.65
C ALA A 65 -2.07 -7.90 -11.49
N GLY A 66 -1.81 -7.42 -10.27
CA GLY A 66 -2.68 -7.65 -9.11
C GLY A 66 -4.05 -6.98 -9.22
N LEU A 67 -4.11 -5.81 -9.86
CA LEU A 67 -5.34 -5.04 -10.03
C LEU A 67 -6.35 -5.76 -10.95
N GLY A 68 -5.88 -6.60 -11.87
CA GLY A 68 -6.71 -7.45 -12.73
C GLY A 68 -7.24 -8.72 -12.05
N THR A 69 -6.89 -8.98 -10.79
CA THR A 69 -7.36 -10.16 -10.04
C THR A 69 -8.60 -9.86 -9.20
N ARG A 70 -9.25 -10.91 -8.66
CA ARG A 70 -10.41 -10.79 -7.75
C ARG A 70 -9.99 -10.26 -6.37
N ALA A 71 -9.45 -9.05 -6.33
CA ALA A 71 -9.06 -8.34 -5.12
C ALA A 71 -10.24 -7.53 -4.56
N SER A 72 -10.37 -7.48 -3.24
CA SER A 72 -11.37 -6.62 -2.59
C SER A 72 -11.09 -5.14 -2.87
N ALA A 73 -12.09 -4.27 -2.68
CA ALA A 73 -11.93 -2.84 -2.88
C ALA A 73 -10.76 -2.27 -2.04
N VAL A 74 -10.69 -2.64 -0.77
CA VAL A 74 -9.58 -2.34 0.16
C VAL A 74 -8.23 -2.85 -0.36
N SER A 75 -8.17 -4.08 -0.88
CA SER A 75 -6.92 -4.65 -1.41
C SER A 75 -6.45 -3.94 -2.68
N ARG A 76 -7.39 -3.54 -3.55
CA ARG A 76 -7.08 -2.75 -4.75
C ARG A 76 -6.57 -1.37 -4.36
N ALA A 77 -7.15 -0.73 -3.36
CA ALA A 77 -6.65 0.54 -2.82
C ALA A 77 -5.20 0.38 -2.35
N ALA A 78 -4.90 -0.66 -1.57
CA ALA A 78 -3.53 -0.91 -1.09
C ALA A 78 -2.53 -1.13 -2.25
N LEU A 79 -2.93 -1.82 -3.31
CA LEU A 79 -2.13 -1.99 -4.52
C LEU A 79 -1.86 -0.64 -5.22
N TRP A 80 -2.90 0.18 -5.38
CA TRP A 80 -2.80 1.52 -5.98
C TRP A 80 -1.92 2.47 -5.17
N VAL A 81 -2.07 2.51 -3.85
CA VAL A 81 -1.22 3.32 -2.98
C VAL A 81 0.23 2.87 -3.06
N THR A 82 0.48 1.55 -3.02
CA THR A 82 1.85 1.02 -3.15
C THR A 82 2.43 1.37 -4.52
N LEU A 83 1.62 1.33 -5.59
CA LEU A 83 2.05 1.72 -6.92
C LEU A 83 2.43 3.21 -6.95
N GLY A 84 1.60 4.08 -6.36
CA GLY A 84 1.89 5.50 -6.22
C GLY A 84 3.19 5.76 -5.45
N ASP A 85 3.41 5.06 -4.34
CA ASP A 85 4.64 5.15 -3.55
C ASP A 85 5.89 4.78 -4.35
N ILE A 86 5.84 3.66 -5.10
CA ILE A 86 6.94 3.18 -5.95
C ILE A 86 7.21 4.14 -7.12
N LEU A 87 6.16 4.60 -7.80
CA LEU A 87 6.29 5.55 -8.92
C LEU A 87 6.86 6.88 -8.45
N THR A 88 6.41 7.38 -7.29
CA THR A 88 6.98 8.58 -6.67
C THR A 88 8.48 8.43 -6.38
N ALA A 89 8.89 7.27 -5.86
CA ALA A 89 10.31 7.00 -5.58
C ALA A 89 11.15 6.94 -6.87
N SER A 90 10.56 6.50 -7.98
CA SER A 90 11.24 6.43 -9.28
C SER A 90 11.23 7.72 -10.10
N GLY A 91 10.50 8.75 -9.65
CA GLY A 91 10.39 10.03 -10.35
C GLY A 91 9.24 10.12 -11.37
N ASP A 92 8.46 9.04 -11.56
CA ASP A 92 7.22 9.08 -12.36
C ASP A 92 6.08 9.69 -11.54
N PHE A 93 6.13 11.02 -11.40
CA PHE A 93 5.18 11.76 -10.57
C PHE A 93 3.76 11.80 -11.16
N LEU A 94 3.63 11.79 -12.49
CA LEU A 94 2.32 11.76 -13.15
C LEU A 94 1.64 10.40 -12.95
N GLY A 95 2.37 9.31 -13.17
CA GLY A 95 1.86 7.97 -12.89
C GLY A 95 1.55 7.76 -11.40
N ALA A 96 2.33 8.38 -10.51
CA ALA A 96 2.04 8.36 -9.08
C ALA A 96 0.75 9.10 -8.72
N GLU A 97 0.52 10.29 -9.28
CA GLU A 97 -0.72 11.06 -9.09
C GLU A 97 -1.94 10.22 -9.47
N ASP A 98 -1.93 9.61 -10.65
CA ASP A 98 -3.01 8.74 -11.13
C ASP A 98 -3.26 7.57 -10.18
N ALA A 99 -2.19 6.89 -9.74
CA ALA A 99 -2.30 5.75 -8.83
C ALA A 99 -2.93 6.16 -7.48
N PHE A 100 -2.50 7.29 -6.91
CA PHE A 100 -3.09 7.79 -5.66
C PHE A 100 -4.56 8.19 -5.84
N ARG A 101 -4.92 8.81 -6.98
CA ARG A 101 -6.32 9.15 -7.28
C ARG A 101 -7.22 7.92 -7.37
N GLN A 102 -6.74 6.82 -7.92
CA GLN A 102 -7.50 5.56 -7.95
C GLN A 102 -7.73 4.99 -6.54
N ALA A 103 -6.76 5.15 -5.65
CA ALA A 103 -6.89 4.73 -4.25
C ALA A 103 -7.81 5.64 -3.41
N ALA A 104 -7.96 6.91 -3.78
CA ALA A 104 -8.77 7.91 -3.04
C ALA A 104 -10.24 7.53 -2.86
N SER A 105 -10.75 6.61 -3.69
CA SER A 105 -12.14 6.14 -3.63
C SER A 105 -12.44 5.20 -2.45
N GLN A 106 -11.42 4.78 -1.69
CA GLN A 106 -11.56 3.77 -0.64
C GLN A 106 -11.40 4.36 0.75
N SER A 107 -12.44 4.18 1.55
CA SER A 107 -12.45 4.59 2.95
C SER A 107 -11.33 3.91 3.75
N GLY A 108 -10.67 4.67 4.61
CA GLY A 108 -9.51 4.25 5.39
C GLY A 108 -8.16 4.50 4.71
N PHE A 109 -8.14 5.05 3.49
CA PHE A 109 -6.92 5.43 2.78
C PHE A 109 -6.74 6.94 2.60
N GLU A 110 -7.67 7.76 3.09
CA GLU A 110 -7.71 9.21 2.89
C GLU A 110 -6.41 9.87 3.33
N ALA A 111 -5.99 9.63 4.58
CA ALA A 111 -4.75 10.17 5.12
C ALA A 111 -3.54 9.77 4.26
N ARG A 112 -3.44 8.48 3.91
CA ARG A 112 -2.30 7.93 3.18
C ARG A 112 -2.23 8.43 1.74
N VAL A 113 -3.36 8.50 1.06
CA VAL A 113 -3.48 9.04 -0.30
C VAL A 113 -3.16 10.53 -0.32
N ALA A 114 -3.72 11.30 0.63
CA ALA A 114 -3.45 12.72 0.73
C ALA A 114 -1.98 13.02 1.02
N SER A 115 -1.33 12.28 1.94
CA SER A 115 0.12 12.39 2.14
C SER A 115 0.94 12.02 0.90
N GLY A 116 0.51 11.01 0.15
CA GLY A 116 1.12 10.61 -1.13
C GLY A 116 1.03 11.72 -2.18
N LEU A 117 -0.17 12.25 -2.41
CA LEU A 117 -0.41 13.34 -3.34
C LEU A 117 0.33 14.62 -2.94
N ALA A 118 0.40 14.95 -1.65
CA ALA A 118 1.18 16.09 -1.17
C ALA A 118 2.66 15.99 -1.56
N ARG A 119 3.26 14.80 -1.39
CA ARG A 119 4.65 14.53 -1.82
C ARG A 119 4.81 14.69 -3.32
N VAL A 120 3.90 14.13 -4.11
CA VAL A 120 3.91 14.21 -5.57
C VAL A 120 3.80 15.66 -6.05
N TYR A 121 2.83 16.41 -5.54
CA TYR A 121 2.66 17.83 -5.88
C TYR A 121 3.84 18.68 -5.45
N GLY A 122 4.44 18.40 -4.28
CA GLY A 122 5.67 19.06 -3.86
C GLY A 122 6.83 18.83 -4.85
N LYS A 123 6.97 17.61 -5.38
CA LYS A 123 7.98 17.29 -6.40
C LYS A 123 7.70 17.91 -7.76
N LEU A 124 6.43 18.13 -8.10
CA LEU A 124 5.99 18.83 -9.31
C LEU A 124 6.02 20.37 -9.18
N GLY A 125 6.35 20.92 -8.01
CA GLY A 125 6.31 22.37 -7.75
C GLY A 125 4.89 22.95 -7.57
N ARG A 126 3.87 22.09 -7.47
CA ARG A 126 2.46 22.44 -7.25
C ARG A 126 2.17 22.64 -5.77
N TYR A 127 2.83 23.65 -5.18
CA TYR A 127 2.80 23.87 -3.73
C TYR A 127 1.40 24.16 -3.14
N PRO A 128 0.50 24.92 -3.82
CA PRO A 128 -0.85 25.12 -3.31
C PRO A 128 -1.62 23.81 -3.16
N GLU A 129 -1.55 22.93 -4.15
CA GLU A 129 -2.18 21.62 -4.11
C GLU A 129 -1.52 20.71 -3.08
N ALA A 130 -0.19 20.76 -2.94
CA ALA A 130 0.53 20.01 -1.91
C ALA A 130 0.04 20.39 -0.49
N PHE A 131 -0.09 21.69 -0.22
CA PHE A 131 -0.56 22.18 1.08
C PHE A 131 -2.02 21.79 1.34
N ALA A 132 -2.88 21.87 0.33
CA ALA A 132 -4.27 21.42 0.43
C ALA A 132 -4.36 19.93 0.80
N GLN A 133 -3.50 19.09 0.21
CA GLN A 133 -3.44 17.66 0.52
C GLN A 133 -2.89 17.38 1.92
N LEU A 134 -1.88 18.14 2.39
CA LEU A 134 -1.41 18.03 3.78
C LEU A 134 -2.51 18.36 4.78
N ALA A 135 -3.34 19.37 4.50
CA ALA A 135 -4.47 19.72 5.35
C ALA A 135 -5.54 18.60 5.38
N ILE A 136 -5.80 17.94 4.25
CA ILE A 136 -6.69 16.75 4.21
C ILE A 136 -6.10 15.62 5.04
N ALA A 137 -4.81 15.32 4.87
CA ALA A 137 -4.13 14.25 5.60
C ALA A 137 -4.19 14.48 7.12
N GLY A 138 -3.90 15.70 7.57
CA GLY A 138 -3.94 16.06 9.00
C GLY A 138 -5.34 15.91 9.60
N ARG A 139 -6.39 16.33 8.88
CA ARG A 139 -7.78 16.15 9.33
C ARG A 139 -8.16 14.66 9.43
N ALA A 140 -7.82 13.87 8.40
CA ALA A 140 -8.12 12.45 8.37
C ALA A 140 -7.41 11.68 9.50
N LEU A 141 -6.16 12.05 9.83
CA LEU A 141 -5.45 11.46 10.98
C LEU A 141 -6.09 11.86 12.31
N ALA A 142 -6.43 13.14 12.48
CA ALA A 142 -7.09 13.61 13.71
C ALA A 142 -8.48 12.97 13.92
N GLU A 143 -9.20 12.68 12.84
CA GLU A 143 -10.50 12.00 12.90
C GLU A 143 -10.35 10.52 13.23
N ALA A 144 -9.30 9.86 12.74
CA ALA A 144 -8.99 8.47 13.09
C ALA A 144 -8.52 8.29 14.55
N GLU A 145 -7.91 9.32 15.15
CA GLU A 145 -7.45 9.32 16.54
C GLU A 145 -8.56 9.64 17.55
N ARG A 146 -9.73 10.11 17.10
CA ARG A 146 -10.86 10.33 17.99
C ARG A 146 -11.36 8.97 18.51
N PRO A 147 -11.40 8.76 19.84
CA PRO A 147 -12.03 7.56 20.38
C PRO A 147 -13.48 7.55 19.90
N THR A 148 -13.85 6.51 19.16
CA THR A 148 -15.25 6.26 18.83
C THR A 148 -15.99 6.06 20.14
N ASP A 149 -16.90 6.97 20.47
CA ASP A 149 -17.64 7.06 21.73
C ASP A 149 -18.62 5.88 21.98
N HIS A 150 -18.38 4.71 21.36
CA HIS A 150 -19.28 3.56 21.38
C HIS A 150 -19.16 2.65 22.62
N ASP A 151 -18.29 2.97 23.58
CA ASP A 151 -18.11 2.17 24.80
C ASP A 151 -18.83 2.73 26.04
N THR A 152 -19.70 3.74 25.92
CA THR A 152 -20.37 4.37 27.08
C THR A 152 -21.77 3.84 27.42
N GLU A 153 -22.30 2.81 26.74
CA GLU A 153 -23.63 2.28 27.08
C GLU A 153 -23.63 0.78 27.37
N SER A 154 -22.98 0.38 28.46
CA SER A 154 -23.20 -0.92 29.13
C SER A 154 -22.86 -0.83 30.62
N ALA A 155 -23.51 0.08 31.35
CA ALA A 155 -23.61 -0.03 32.80
C ALA A 155 -24.89 -0.81 33.15
N PRO A 156 -24.83 -1.90 33.93
CA PRO A 156 -26.04 -2.62 34.33
C PRO A 156 -26.84 -1.75 35.30
N ARG A 157 -28.11 -1.47 34.97
CA ARG A 157 -29.07 -0.92 35.93
C ARG A 157 -29.19 -1.92 37.08
N ARG A 158 -28.79 -1.52 38.28
CA ARG A 158 -29.13 -2.19 39.54
C ARG A 158 -30.50 -1.73 40.01
#